data_AF-A0A3M1J1S0-F1
#
_entry.id   AF-A0A3M1J1S0-F1
#
_cell.length_a   1.000
_cell.length_b   1.000
_cell.length_c   1.000
_cell.angle_alpha   90.00
_cell.angle_beta   90.00
_cell.angle_gamma   90.00
#
_symmetry.space_group_name_H-M   'P 1'
#
loop_
_entity.id
_entity.type
_entity.pdbx_description
1 polymer ?
#
loop_
_entity_poly.entity_id
_entity_poly.type
_entity_poly.pdbx_seq_one_letter_code
_entity_poly.pdbx_strand_id
1 'polypeptide(L)'
;MSIWSVFFWLIVTFLLLYPLNRWINTHVQGVAFLLTGSPRVAVWVFWVFFLPGTLLHELSHWVTAKLLHVKTRGFSVWPKQKRSGELQMGAVQVEVSDPFRHAIIGVAPLIFGSVAVLLIGYGWLGLERVGAALLDGYLDEIWRELVSLLAVPDVWLWFYLIFAISNAMLPSASDREAWRTVVIYLALALLLALGLGVNPRIPAALQDVGLTIITYLLVAFTITIVVDLIVIVLLFLLETVAGLLLGRRVNYGR
;
A
#
# COMPACT_ATOMS: atom_id res chain seq x y z
N MET A 1 -8.78 -7.73 21.72
CA MET A 1 -8.41 -6.29 21.62
C MET A 1 -9.68 -5.46 21.71
N SER A 2 -9.66 -4.31 22.39
CA SER A 2 -10.82 -3.39 22.37
C SER A 2 -10.95 -2.74 21.00
N ILE A 3 -12.17 -2.37 20.58
CA ILE A 3 -12.39 -1.66 19.31
C ILE A 3 -11.48 -0.42 19.18
N TRP A 4 -11.35 0.34 20.27
CA TRP A 4 -10.48 1.52 20.33
C TRP A 4 -9.01 1.20 20.08
N SER A 5 -8.52 0.07 20.59
CA SER A 5 -7.14 -0.35 20.33
C SER A 5 -6.92 -0.70 18.86
N VAL A 6 -7.85 -1.43 18.23
CA VAL A 6 -7.76 -1.78 16.80
C VAL A 6 -7.76 -0.52 15.93
N PHE A 7 -8.64 0.43 16.23
CA PHE A 7 -8.69 1.71 15.51
C PHE A 7 -7.45 2.56 15.70
N PHE A 8 -6.96 2.67 16.92
CA PHE A 8 -5.72 3.39 17.20
C PHE A 8 -4.56 2.81 16.39
N TRP A 9 -4.42 1.49 16.38
CA TRP A 9 -3.39 0.81 15.60
C TRP A 9 -3.58 0.98 14.09
N LEU A 10 -4.82 1.00 13.58
CA LEU A 10 -5.09 1.27 12.18
C LEU A 10 -4.61 2.68 11.78
N ILE A 11 -4.87 3.69 12.61
CA ILE A 11 -4.40 5.06 12.37
C ILE A 11 -2.87 5.11 12.40
N VAL A 12 -2.25 4.53 13.43
CA VAL A 12 -0.78 4.52 13.58
C VAL A 12 -0.12 3.84 12.39
N THR A 13 -0.60 2.66 11.98
CA THR A 13 -0.05 1.93 10.84
C THR A 13 -0.24 2.70 9.54
N PHE A 14 -1.43 3.27 9.29
CA PHE A 14 -1.67 4.10 8.11
C PHE A 14 -0.76 5.34 8.05
N LEU A 15 -0.55 6.02 9.18
CA LEU A 15 0.36 7.17 9.26
C LEU A 15 1.83 6.76 9.07
N LEU A 16 2.22 5.58 9.54
CA LEU A 16 3.58 5.05 9.38
C LEU A 16 3.88 4.64 7.94
N LEU A 17 2.89 4.13 7.21
CA LEU A 17 3.05 3.76 5.80
C LEU A 17 3.45 4.96 4.92
N TYR A 18 3.03 6.18 5.27
CA TYR A 18 3.35 7.37 4.47
C TYR A 18 4.86 7.68 4.36
N PRO A 19 5.62 7.85 5.46
CA PRO A 19 7.06 8.08 5.36
C PRO A 19 7.81 6.87 4.78
N LEU A 20 7.37 5.64 5.05
CA LEU A 20 7.97 4.42 4.48
C LEU A 20 7.84 4.43 2.95
N ASN A 21 6.62 4.62 2.44
CA ASN A 21 6.34 4.69 1.01
C ASN A 21 7.11 5.81 0.32
N ARG A 22 7.20 6.99 0.94
CA ARG A 22 8.00 8.11 0.41
C ARG A 22 9.48 7.74 0.32
N TRP A 23 10.04 7.17 1.38
CA TRP A 23 11.43 6.72 1.41
C TRP A 23 11.69 5.71 0.30
N ILE A 24 10.84 4.67 0.22
CA ILE A 24 10.96 3.59 -0.76
C ILE A 24 10.92 4.13 -2.19
N ASN A 25 9.92 4.95 -2.51
CA ASN A 25 9.79 5.50 -3.85
C ASN A 25 11.01 6.33 -4.27
N THR A 26 11.55 7.13 -3.35
CA THR A 26 12.76 7.91 -3.58
C THR A 26 13.98 7.00 -3.78
N HIS A 27 14.17 5.96 -2.96
CA HIS A 27 15.36 5.12 -3.02
C HIS A 27 15.32 4.09 -4.16
N VAL A 28 14.14 3.62 -4.58
CA VAL A 28 14.03 2.79 -5.79
C VAL A 28 14.45 3.58 -7.03
N GLN A 29 13.99 4.84 -7.15
CA GLN A 29 14.44 5.72 -8.23
C GLN A 29 15.92 6.07 -8.11
N GLY A 30 16.40 6.30 -6.89
CA GLY A 30 17.80 6.57 -6.58
C GLY A 30 18.72 5.44 -7.00
N VAL A 31 18.41 4.20 -6.59
CA VAL A 31 19.15 3.00 -7.01
C VAL A 31 19.10 2.82 -8.52
N ALA A 32 17.93 2.98 -9.16
CA ALA A 32 17.82 2.87 -10.61
C ALA A 32 18.68 3.93 -11.32
N PHE A 33 18.73 5.17 -10.81
CA PHE A 33 19.60 6.23 -11.31
C PHE A 33 21.08 5.93 -11.04
N LEU A 34 21.42 5.41 -9.85
CA LEU A 34 22.76 5.04 -9.45
C LEU A 34 23.35 3.97 -10.36
N LEU A 35 22.53 3.01 -10.81
CA LEU A 35 22.97 1.95 -11.71
C LEU A 35 23.06 2.43 -13.16
N THR A 36 22.10 3.24 -13.62
CA THR A 36 21.96 3.57 -15.05
C THR A 36 22.61 4.90 -15.46
N GLY A 37 22.82 5.82 -14.51
CA GLY A 37 23.27 7.19 -14.78
C GLY A 37 22.26 8.06 -15.55
N SER A 38 21.06 7.56 -15.84
CA SER A 38 20.06 8.23 -16.67
C SER A 38 18.76 8.43 -15.90
N PRO A 39 18.32 9.68 -15.64
CA PRO A 39 17.05 9.94 -14.96
C PRO A 39 15.86 9.35 -15.71
N ARG A 40 15.94 9.34 -17.06
CA ARG A 40 14.90 8.78 -17.91
C ARG A 40 14.77 7.27 -17.74
N VAL A 41 15.89 6.54 -17.66
CA VAL A 41 15.86 5.09 -17.45
C VAL A 41 15.38 4.77 -16.03
N ALA A 42 15.80 5.54 -15.03
CA ALA A 42 15.33 5.37 -13.65
C ALA A 42 13.80 5.46 -13.54
N VAL A 43 13.18 6.42 -14.23
CA VAL A 43 11.71 6.54 -14.31
C VAL A 43 11.06 5.31 -14.93
N TRP A 44 11.63 4.78 -16.02
CA TRP A 44 11.08 3.58 -16.67
C TRP A 44 11.23 2.32 -15.82
N VAL A 45 12.37 2.14 -15.16
CA VAL A 45 12.59 1.02 -14.23
C VAL A 45 11.59 1.09 -13.08
N PHE A 46 11.46 2.26 -12.46
CA PHE A 46 10.47 2.51 -11.41
C PHE A 46 9.04 2.21 -11.88
N TRP A 47 8.68 2.68 -13.08
CA TRP A 47 7.37 2.45 -13.67
C TRP A 47 7.07 0.96 -13.89
N VAL A 48 7.96 0.22 -14.56
CA VAL A 48 7.78 -1.23 -14.78
C VAL A 48 7.66 -1.96 -13.45
N PHE A 49 8.49 -1.57 -12.47
CA PHE A 49 8.53 -2.21 -11.16
C PHE A 49 7.22 -2.05 -10.38
N PHE A 50 6.60 -0.86 -10.41
CA PHE A 50 5.32 -0.59 -9.73
C PHE A 50 4.09 -0.73 -10.64
N LEU A 51 4.25 -1.21 -11.87
CA LEU A 51 3.18 -1.41 -12.83
C LEU A 51 2.03 -2.29 -12.29
N PRO A 52 2.25 -3.47 -11.69
CA PRO A 52 1.14 -4.31 -11.22
C PRO A 52 0.29 -3.59 -10.15
N GLY A 53 0.94 -2.87 -9.23
CA GLY A 53 0.26 -2.07 -8.23
C GLY A 53 -0.48 -0.87 -8.82
N THR A 54 0.16 -0.13 -9.73
CA THR A 54 -0.45 1.02 -10.42
C THR A 54 -1.67 0.59 -11.25
N LEU A 55 -1.56 -0.56 -11.94
CA LEU A 55 -2.67 -1.12 -12.70
C LEU A 55 -3.85 -1.46 -11.80
N LEU A 56 -3.60 -2.14 -10.67
CA LEU A 56 -4.65 -2.46 -9.71
C LEU A 56 -5.27 -1.19 -9.13
N HIS A 57 -4.47 -0.17 -8.82
CA HIS A 57 -4.92 1.12 -8.31
C HIS A 57 -5.93 1.78 -9.25
N GLU A 58 -5.53 2.02 -10.51
CA GLU A 58 -6.37 2.68 -11.50
C GLU A 58 -7.61 1.84 -11.85
N LEU A 59 -7.46 0.50 -11.89
CA LEU A 59 -8.57 -0.40 -12.12
C LEU A 59 -9.59 -0.34 -10.97
N SER A 60 -9.14 -0.17 -9.73
CA SER A 60 -10.01 -0.05 -8.55
C SER A 60 -10.89 1.19 -8.63
N HIS A 61 -10.32 2.33 -9.03
CA HIS A 61 -11.09 3.55 -9.32
C HIS A 61 -12.10 3.31 -10.43
N TRP A 62 -11.68 2.72 -11.55
CA TRP A 62 -12.55 2.50 -12.71
C TRP A 62 -13.71 1.54 -12.41
N VAL A 63 -13.44 0.40 -11.79
CA VAL A 63 -14.46 -0.60 -11.41
C VAL A 63 -15.47 0.05 -10.46
N THR A 64 -15.00 0.75 -9.43
CA THR A 64 -15.88 1.37 -8.43
C THR A 64 -16.72 2.50 -9.03
N ALA A 65 -16.13 3.34 -9.88
CA ALA A 65 -16.87 4.36 -10.60
C ALA A 65 -17.97 3.76 -11.49
N LYS A 66 -17.66 2.67 -12.21
CA LYS A 66 -18.62 1.96 -13.05
C LYS A 66 -19.77 1.36 -12.24
N LEU A 67 -19.47 0.73 -11.09
CA LEU A 67 -20.49 0.19 -10.18
C LEU A 67 -21.40 1.28 -9.60
N LEU A 68 -20.86 2.48 -9.37
CA LEU A 68 -21.61 3.64 -8.88
C LEU A 68 -22.24 4.49 -10.00
N HIS A 69 -22.20 4.00 -11.25
CA HIS A 69 -22.70 4.68 -12.44
C HIS A 69 -22.12 6.10 -12.62
N VAL A 70 -20.85 6.30 -12.25
CA VAL A 70 -20.10 7.54 -12.47
C VAL A 70 -19.27 7.40 -13.74
N LYS A 71 -19.31 8.41 -14.61
CA LYS A 71 -18.56 8.42 -15.87
C LYS A 71 -17.07 8.57 -15.61
N THR A 72 -16.27 7.72 -16.25
CA THR A 72 -14.81 7.80 -16.25
C THR A 72 -14.30 8.17 -17.63
N ARG A 73 -13.30 9.04 -17.73
CA ARG A 73 -12.57 9.37 -18.96
C ARG A 73 -11.10 9.08 -18.79
N GLY A 74 -10.46 8.61 -19.86
CA GLY A 74 -9.01 8.39 -19.91
C GLY A 74 -8.51 7.41 -18.86
N PHE A 75 -8.28 6.16 -19.26
CA PHE A 75 -7.53 5.19 -18.47
C PHE A 75 -6.09 5.16 -19.00
N SER A 76 -5.12 5.54 -18.18
CA SER A 76 -3.71 5.52 -18.55
C SER A 76 -2.89 4.99 -17.40
N VAL A 77 -2.09 3.97 -17.67
CA VAL A 77 -1.06 3.48 -16.73
C VAL A 77 0.33 3.95 -17.12
N TRP A 78 0.46 4.87 -18.07
CA TRP A 78 1.76 5.36 -18.54
C TRP A 78 2.29 6.51 -17.68
N PRO A 79 3.61 6.54 -17.42
CA PRO A 79 4.20 7.59 -16.61
C PRO A 79 4.17 8.91 -17.37
N LYS A 80 3.74 9.98 -16.71
CA LYS A 80 3.77 11.36 -17.22
C LYS A 80 4.49 12.25 -16.22
N GLN A 81 5.41 13.07 -16.72
CA GLN A 81 6.09 14.05 -15.89
C GLN A 81 5.20 15.29 -15.78
N LYS A 82 4.78 15.66 -14.57
CA LYS A 82 4.05 16.91 -14.32
C LYS A 82 5.00 18.10 -14.40
N ARG A 83 4.45 19.29 -14.70
CA ARG A 83 5.20 20.57 -14.71
C ARG A 83 5.85 20.91 -13.37
N SER A 84 5.35 20.35 -12.26
CA SER A 84 5.91 20.48 -10.91
C SER A 84 7.16 19.61 -10.68
N GLY A 85 7.57 18.78 -11.64
CA GLY A 85 8.66 17.81 -11.49
C GLY A 85 8.21 16.47 -10.89
N GLU A 86 6.96 16.36 -10.43
CA GLU A 86 6.40 15.10 -9.91
C GLU A 86 6.11 14.10 -11.04
N LEU A 87 6.38 12.83 -10.76
CA LEU A 87 6.07 11.72 -11.66
C LEU A 87 4.65 11.21 -11.37
N GLN A 88 3.75 11.31 -12.36
CA GLN A 88 2.44 10.69 -12.32
C GLN A 88 2.53 9.30 -12.99
N MET A 89 2.28 8.23 -12.24
CA MET A 89 2.46 6.84 -12.71
C MET A 89 1.25 6.31 -13.50
N GLY A 90 0.06 6.82 -13.17
CA GLY A 90 -1.20 6.49 -13.81
C GLY A 90 -2.21 7.61 -13.63
N ALA A 91 -3.30 7.53 -14.37
CA ALA A 91 -4.45 8.40 -14.19
C ALA A 91 -5.73 7.75 -14.74
N VAL A 92 -6.78 7.78 -13.92
CA VAL A 92 -8.18 7.67 -14.33
C VAL A 92 -8.90 8.96 -13.98
N GLN A 93 -9.48 9.65 -14.97
CA GLN A 93 -10.27 10.84 -14.70
C GLN A 93 -11.71 10.44 -14.39
N VAL A 94 -12.14 10.70 -13.16
CA VAL A 94 -13.52 10.51 -12.73
C VAL A 94 -14.25 11.83 -12.92
N GLU A 95 -15.38 11.83 -13.64
CA GLU A 95 -16.20 13.05 -13.76
C GLU A 95 -16.70 13.51 -12.39
N VAL A 96 -16.99 14.81 -12.26
CA VAL A 96 -17.49 15.41 -11.01
C VAL A 96 -18.74 14.65 -10.55
N SER A 97 -18.62 13.98 -9.41
CA SER A 97 -19.70 13.25 -8.75
C SER A 97 -20.08 13.94 -7.45
N ASP A 98 -21.20 13.51 -6.84
CA ASP A 98 -21.51 13.89 -5.47
C ASP A 98 -20.39 13.46 -4.49
N PRO A 99 -20.25 14.14 -3.33
CA PRO A 99 -19.16 13.88 -2.39
C PRO A 99 -19.08 12.44 -1.89
N PHE A 100 -20.22 11.74 -1.79
CA PHE A 100 -20.27 10.38 -1.27
C PHE A 100 -19.70 9.37 -2.28
N ARG A 101 -20.17 9.41 -3.54
CA ARG A 101 -19.58 8.57 -4.60
C ARG A 101 -18.10 8.88 -4.80
N HIS A 102 -17.73 10.15 -4.73
CA HIS A 102 -16.33 10.57 -4.85
C HIS A 102 -15.45 9.94 -3.76
N ALA A 103 -15.92 9.95 -2.50
CA ALA A 103 -15.21 9.33 -1.39
C ALA A 103 -15.06 7.81 -1.56
N ILE A 104 -16.11 7.10 -1.98
CA ILE A 104 -16.06 5.65 -2.20
C ILE A 104 -15.07 5.30 -3.32
N ILE A 105 -15.12 6.04 -4.43
CA ILE A 105 -14.19 5.84 -5.55
C ILE A 105 -12.76 6.12 -5.08
N GLY A 106 -12.55 7.19 -4.30
CA GLY A 106 -11.26 7.54 -3.73
C GLY A 106 -10.66 6.41 -2.89
N VAL A 107 -11.45 5.84 -1.96
CA VAL A 107 -10.99 4.76 -1.04
C VAL A 107 -10.76 3.43 -1.77
N ALA A 108 -11.29 3.25 -2.98
CA ALA A 108 -11.28 1.96 -3.67
C ALA A 108 -9.88 1.31 -3.82
N PRO A 109 -8.82 2.00 -4.28
CA PRO A 109 -7.49 1.39 -4.39
C PRO A 109 -6.97 0.83 -3.07
N LEU A 110 -7.25 1.50 -1.95
CA LEU A 110 -6.86 1.04 -0.62
C LEU A 110 -7.56 -0.27 -0.25
N ILE A 111 -8.87 -0.38 -0.54
CA ILE A 111 -9.65 -1.59 -0.27
C ILE A 111 -9.18 -2.74 -1.16
N PHE A 112 -9.13 -2.53 -2.48
CA PHE A 112 -8.75 -3.57 -3.44
C PHE A 112 -7.29 -4.00 -3.24
N GLY A 113 -6.39 -3.06 -2.97
CA GLY A 113 -4.99 -3.35 -2.63
C GLY A 113 -4.87 -4.16 -1.34
N SER A 114 -5.59 -3.79 -0.28
CA SER A 114 -5.59 -4.54 0.98
C SER A 114 -6.13 -5.97 0.80
N VAL A 115 -7.21 -6.12 0.02
CA VAL A 115 -7.74 -7.45 -0.33
C VAL A 115 -6.71 -8.27 -1.08
N ALA A 116 -6.02 -7.70 -2.07
CA ALA A 116 -4.97 -8.40 -2.81
C ALA A 116 -3.80 -8.81 -1.90
N VAL A 117 -3.35 -7.94 -0.99
CA VAL A 117 -2.30 -8.25 -0.01
C VAL A 117 -2.72 -9.41 0.89
N LEU A 118 -3.95 -9.42 1.39
CA LEU A 118 -4.47 -10.50 2.24
C LEU A 118 -4.62 -11.81 1.47
N LEU A 119 -5.12 -11.75 0.24
CA LEU A 119 -5.25 -12.93 -0.62
C LEU A 119 -3.87 -13.56 -0.88
N ILE A 120 -2.87 -12.77 -1.24
CA ILE A 120 -1.50 -13.27 -1.44
C ILE A 120 -0.90 -13.79 -0.13
N GLY A 121 -1.03 -13.01 0.95
CA GLY A 121 -0.48 -13.33 2.26
C GLY A 121 -1.03 -14.63 2.85
N TYR A 122 -2.34 -14.81 2.85
CA TYR A 122 -2.98 -15.99 3.44
C TYR A 122 -3.14 -17.14 2.45
N GLY A 123 -3.45 -16.85 1.19
CA GLY A 123 -3.69 -17.87 0.17
C GLY A 123 -2.41 -18.53 -0.35
N TRP A 124 -1.38 -17.74 -0.67
CA TRP A 124 -0.16 -18.27 -1.31
C TRP A 124 1.01 -18.38 -0.33
N LEU A 125 1.24 -17.37 0.51
CA LEU A 125 2.36 -17.38 1.45
C LEU A 125 2.05 -18.13 2.76
N GLY A 126 0.77 -18.28 3.12
CA GLY A 126 0.37 -18.94 4.36
C GLY A 126 0.80 -18.17 5.63
N LEU A 127 0.80 -16.83 5.57
CA LEU A 127 1.18 -15.95 6.69
C LEU A 127 0.30 -16.12 7.94
N GLU A 128 -0.86 -16.77 7.82
CA GLU A 128 -1.69 -17.16 8.97
C GLU A 128 -0.91 -18.01 9.99
N ARG A 129 -0.06 -18.93 9.50
CA ARG A 129 0.77 -19.79 10.38
C ARG A 129 1.81 -18.99 11.15
N VAL A 130 2.44 -18.03 10.48
CA VAL A 130 3.39 -17.09 11.11
C VAL A 130 2.66 -16.24 12.16
N GLY A 131 1.45 -15.77 11.85
CA GLY A 131 0.61 -15.03 12.78
C GLY A 131 0.24 -15.86 14.02
N ALA A 132 -0.13 -17.13 13.85
CA ALA A 132 -0.43 -18.05 14.95
C ALA A 132 0.81 -18.27 15.85
N ALA A 133 1.96 -18.59 15.25
CA ALA A 133 3.21 -18.78 16.00
C ALA A 133 3.63 -17.52 16.80
N LEU A 134 3.37 -16.33 16.25
CA LEU A 134 3.61 -15.06 16.95
C LEU A 134 2.70 -14.89 18.18
N LEU A 135 1.46 -15.38 18.13
CA LEU A 135 0.52 -15.32 19.25
C LEU A 135 0.89 -16.33 20.34
N ASP A 136 1.38 -17.51 19.96
CA ASP A 136 1.84 -18.54 20.89
C ASP A 136 3.16 -18.16 21.59
N GLY A 137 3.96 -17.29 20.96
CA GLY A 137 5.11 -16.63 21.57
C GLY A 137 6.38 -17.49 21.63
N TYR A 138 6.38 -18.67 21.02
CA TYR A 138 7.54 -19.56 20.95
C TYR A 138 8.46 -19.17 19.78
N LEU A 139 9.67 -18.70 20.11
CA LEU A 139 10.65 -18.22 19.12
C LEU A 139 11.02 -19.30 18.09
N ASP A 140 11.13 -20.56 18.53
CA ASP A 140 11.47 -21.68 17.64
C ASP A 140 10.39 -21.95 16.60
N GLU A 141 9.12 -21.76 16.96
CA GLU A 141 7.98 -21.93 16.07
C GLU A 141 7.89 -20.76 15.07
N ILE A 142 8.07 -19.53 15.55
CA ILE A 142 8.12 -18.33 14.70
C ILE A 142 9.24 -18.47 13.66
N TRP A 143 10.44 -18.86 14.08
CA TRP A 143 11.57 -19.06 13.18
C TRP A 143 11.30 -20.15 12.16
N ARG A 144 10.73 -21.27 12.58
CA ARG A 144 10.37 -22.38 11.69
C ARG A 144 9.37 -21.96 10.62
N GLU A 145 8.31 -21.26 11.01
CA GLU A 145 7.29 -20.77 10.08
C GLU A 145 7.87 -19.73 9.11
N LEU A 146 8.74 -18.82 9.58
CA LEU A 146 9.44 -17.87 8.70
C LEU A 146 10.34 -18.57 7.68
N VAL A 147 11.11 -19.57 8.09
CA VAL A 147 11.97 -20.34 7.18
C VAL A 147 11.11 -21.14 6.19
N SER A 148 9.95 -21.64 6.62
CA SER A 148 9.02 -22.36 5.74
C SER A 148 8.51 -21.51 4.57
N LEU A 149 8.44 -20.18 4.73
CA LEU A 149 8.05 -19.25 3.66
C LEU A 149 9.02 -19.35 2.47
N LEU A 150 10.31 -19.57 2.72
CA LEU A 150 11.32 -19.68 1.66
C LEU A 150 11.14 -20.94 0.81
N ALA A 151 10.41 -21.94 1.32
CA ALA A 151 10.08 -23.15 0.58
C ALA A 151 8.80 -23.00 -0.27
N VAL A 152 8.07 -21.89 -0.14
CA VAL A 152 6.88 -21.62 -0.96
C VAL A 152 7.28 -21.40 -2.42
N PRO A 153 6.65 -22.09 -3.38
CA PRO A 153 6.89 -21.85 -4.80
C PRO A 153 6.67 -20.38 -5.16
N ASP A 154 7.62 -19.80 -5.91
CA ASP A 154 7.56 -18.41 -6.37
C ASP A 154 7.46 -17.38 -5.23
N VAL A 155 7.95 -17.70 -4.02
CA VAL A 155 7.90 -16.79 -2.84
C VAL A 155 8.34 -15.36 -3.15
N TRP A 156 9.38 -15.20 -3.98
CA TRP A 156 9.91 -13.89 -4.36
C TRP A 156 8.95 -13.11 -5.27
N LEU A 157 8.20 -13.79 -6.13
CA LEU A 157 7.15 -13.17 -6.95
C LEU A 157 6.01 -12.67 -6.05
N TRP A 158 5.56 -13.50 -5.10
CA TRP A 158 4.49 -13.12 -4.17
C TRP A 158 4.91 -11.96 -3.25
N PHE A 159 6.14 -12.01 -2.73
CA PHE A 159 6.74 -10.91 -1.97
C PHE A 159 6.80 -9.62 -2.80
N TYR A 160 7.28 -9.70 -4.03
CA TYR A 160 7.30 -8.57 -4.96
C TYR A 160 5.89 -8.02 -5.25
N LEU A 161 4.91 -8.88 -5.47
CA LEU A 161 3.53 -8.46 -5.74
C LEU A 161 2.91 -7.76 -4.53
N ILE A 162 3.09 -8.30 -3.32
CA ILE A 162 2.66 -7.61 -2.08
C ILE A 162 3.31 -6.24 -2.04
N PHE A 163 4.64 -6.16 -2.20
CA PHE A 163 5.39 -4.91 -2.15
C PHE A 163 4.91 -3.88 -3.19
N ALA A 164 4.77 -4.28 -4.45
CA ALA A 164 4.38 -3.38 -5.53
C ALA A 164 2.92 -2.91 -5.38
N ILE A 165 2.02 -3.80 -4.99
CA ILE A 165 0.60 -3.47 -4.77
C ILE A 165 0.45 -2.56 -3.55
N SER A 166 1.08 -2.91 -2.44
CA SER A 166 0.92 -2.19 -1.18
C SER A 166 1.49 -0.78 -1.23
N ASN A 167 2.56 -0.56 -2.00
CA ASN A 167 3.13 0.76 -2.19
C ASN A 167 2.40 1.60 -3.24
N ALA A 168 1.58 0.98 -4.08
CA ALA A 168 0.74 1.67 -5.05
C ALA A 168 -0.68 1.96 -4.53
N MET A 169 -1.19 1.22 -3.54
CA MET A 169 -2.57 1.40 -3.04
C MET A 169 -2.78 2.67 -2.20
N LEU A 170 -1.70 3.27 -1.69
CA LEU A 170 -1.76 4.54 -0.96
C LEU A 170 -2.00 5.71 -1.93
N PRO A 171 -2.71 6.78 -1.50
CA PRO A 171 -2.95 7.96 -2.33
C PRO A 171 -1.65 8.50 -2.92
N SER A 172 -1.60 8.69 -4.24
CA SER A 172 -0.42 9.21 -4.94
C SER A 172 -0.19 10.70 -4.63
N ALA A 173 0.93 11.28 -5.07
CA ALA A 173 1.16 12.73 -4.91
C ALA A 173 0.04 13.58 -5.52
N SER A 174 -0.51 13.14 -6.65
CA SER A 174 -1.67 13.78 -7.30
C SER A 174 -2.95 13.69 -6.46
N ASP A 175 -3.14 12.60 -5.72
CA ASP A 175 -4.31 12.39 -4.86
C ASP A 175 -4.16 13.11 -3.51
N ARG A 176 -2.91 13.43 -3.14
CA ARG A 176 -2.51 14.12 -1.90
C ARG A 176 -2.40 15.64 -2.04
N GLU A 177 -2.33 16.20 -3.25
CA GLU A 177 -2.38 17.67 -3.47
C GLU A 177 -3.59 18.32 -2.76
N ALA A 178 -4.64 17.53 -2.52
CA ALA A 178 -5.62 17.82 -1.49
C ALA A 178 -5.32 16.96 -0.24
N TRP A 179 -4.65 17.52 0.77
CA TRP A 179 -4.57 16.96 2.14
C TRP A 179 -5.92 16.46 2.69
N ARG A 180 -7.02 16.96 2.10
CA ARG A 180 -8.39 16.50 2.26
C ARG A 180 -8.54 14.97 2.12
N THR A 181 -7.89 14.31 1.17
CA THR A 181 -8.09 12.87 0.93
C THR A 181 -7.64 12.03 2.12
N VAL A 182 -6.46 12.32 2.67
CA VAL A 182 -5.93 11.66 3.88
C VAL A 182 -6.81 11.93 5.09
N VAL A 183 -7.23 13.19 5.28
CA VAL A 183 -8.14 13.57 6.37
C VAL A 183 -9.49 12.89 6.22
N ILE A 184 -10.02 12.75 5.00
CA ILE A 184 -11.27 12.04 4.72
C ILE A 184 -11.14 10.56 5.10
N TYR A 185 -10.03 9.90 4.81
CA TYR A 185 -9.84 8.50 5.19
C TYR A 185 -9.78 8.32 6.70
N LEU A 186 -9.02 9.18 7.39
CA LEU A 186 -8.95 9.17 8.85
C LEU A 186 -10.30 9.51 9.48
N ALA A 187 -11.03 10.46 8.93
CA ALA A 187 -12.37 10.83 9.38
C ALA A 187 -13.38 9.68 9.14
N LEU A 188 -13.32 9.02 7.99
CA LEU A 188 -14.17 7.88 7.68
C LEU A 188 -13.89 6.70 8.61
N ALA A 189 -12.61 6.40 8.86
CA ALA A 189 -12.20 5.41 9.83
C ALA A 189 -12.71 5.76 11.24
N LEU A 190 -12.57 7.02 11.67
CA LEU A 190 -13.05 7.47 12.97
C LEU A 190 -14.58 7.40 13.08
N LEU A 191 -15.32 7.81 12.05
CA LEU A 191 -16.78 7.73 12.04
C LEU A 191 -17.27 6.28 12.10
N LEU A 192 -16.60 5.37 11.39
CA LEU A 192 -16.85 3.93 11.52
C LEU A 192 -16.59 3.46 12.96
N ALA A 193 -15.51 3.92 13.60
CA ALA A 193 -15.20 3.57 14.99
C ALA A 193 -16.29 3.98 15.98
N LEU A 194 -16.68 5.25 15.89
CA LEU A 194 -17.69 5.83 16.77
C LEU A 194 -19.05 5.18 16.56
N GLY A 195 -19.40 4.90 15.29
CA GLY A 195 -20.62 4.18 14.95
C GLY A 195 -20.64 2.78 15.54
N LEU A 196 -19.63 1.97 15.24
CA LEU A 196 -19.60 0.54 15.57
C LEU A 196 -19.35 0.27 17.06
N GLY A 197 -18.61 1.14 17.76
CA GLY A 197 -18.19 0.89 19.14
C GLY A 197 -19.08 1.48 20.24
N VAL A 198 -19.92 2.47 19.91
CA VAL A 198 -20.63 3.28 20.92
C VAL A 198 -22.13 3.34 20.68
N ASN A 199 -22.62 3.07 19.46
CA ASN A 199 -24.02 3.28 19.16
C ASN A 199 -24.84 1.97 19.31
N PRO A 200 -25.60 1.81 20.41
CA PRO A 200 -26.43 0.62 20.62
C PRO A 200 -27.58 0.48 19.61
N ARG A 201 -27.83 1.51 18.78
CA ARG A 201 -28.84 1.47 17.71
C ARG A 201 -28.35 0.74 16.46
N ILE A 202 -27.04 0.50 16.32
CA ILE A 202 -26.50 -0.27 15.19
C ILE A 202 -26.67 -1.76 15.51
N PRO A 203 -27.33 -2.55 14.64
CA PRO A 203 -27.42 -4.00 14.80
C PRO A 203 -26.06 -4.65 15.02
N ALA A 204 -25.99 -5.62 15.95
CA ALA A 204 -24.75 -6.34 16.29
C ALA A 204 -24.05 -6.91 15.04
N ALA A 205 -24.82 -7.47 14.10
CA ALA A 205 -24.29 -7.99 12.84
C ALA A 205 -23.52 -6.95 12.02
N LEU A 206 -23.97 -5.68 12.01
CA LEU A 206 -23.25 -4.61 11.30
C LEU A 206 -21.99 -4.17 12.07
N GLN A 207 -22.02 -4.22 13.40
CA GLN A 207 -20.84 -3.99 14.23
C GLN A 207 -19.75 -5.02 13.96
N ASP A 208 -20.12 -6.30 13.91
CA ASP A 208 -19.21 -7.42 13.65
C ASP A 208 -18.59 -7.33 12.25
N VAL A 209 -19.40 -7.02 11.23
CA VAL A 209 -18.90 -6.82 9.86
C VAL A 209 -17.91 -5.66 9.81
N GLY A 210 -18.24 -4.53 10.44
CA GLY A 210 -17.36 -3.37 10.47
C GLY A 210 -16.02 -3.68 11.15
N LEU A 211 -16.07 -4.28 12.33
CA LEU A 211 -14.88 -4.74 13.07
C LEU A 211 -14.01 -5.69 12.24
N THR A 212 -14.64 -6.62 11.54
CA THR A 212 -13.95 -7.56 10.65
C THR A 212 -13.19 -6.84 9.54
N ILE A 213 -13.83 -5.86 8.88
CA ILE A 213 -13.19 -5.06 7.83
C ILE A 213 -11.98 -4.29 8.38
N ILE A 214 -12.12 -3.66 9.53
CA ILE A 214 -11.04 -2.87 10.16
C ILE A 214 -9.87 -3.76 10.54
N THR A 215 -10.14 -4.94 11.13
CA THR A 215 -9.10 -5.91 11.47
C THR A 215 -8.36 -6.38 10.21
N TYR A 216 -9.08 -6.66 9.12
CA TYR A 216 -8.44 -7.03 7.85
C TYR A 216 -7.57 -5.93 7.27
N LEU A 217 -8.01 -4.66 7.32
CA LEU A 217 -7.19 -3.52 6.91
C LEU A 217 -5.93 -3.40 7.78
N LEU A 218 -6.08 -3.53 9.10
CA LEU A 218 -4.96 -3.49 10.04
C LEU A 218 -3.92 -4.57 9.71
N VAL A 219 -4.37 -5.81 9.50
CA VAL A 219 -3.50 -6.93 9.09
C VAL A 219 -2.79 -6.61 7.78
N ALA A 220 -3.51 -6.12 6.76
CA ALA A 220 -2.93 -5.78 5.47
C ALA A 220 -1.84 -4.69 5.61
N PHE A 221 -2.07 -3.69 6.44
CA PHE A 221 -1.10 -2.63 6.72
C PHE A 221 0.10 -3.17 7.52
N THR A 222 -0.11 -4.06 8.47
CA THR A 222 0.98 -4.72 9.20
C THR A 222 1.86 -5.54 8.26
N ILE A 223 1.27 -6.36 7.39
CA ILE A 223 2.01 -7.11 6.36
C ILE A 223 2.80 -6.15 5.48
N THR A 224 2.17 -5.06 5.05
CA THR A 224 2.82 -4.03 4.23
C THR A 224 4.04 -3.43 4.93
N ILE A 225 3.90 -3.01 6.20
CA ILE A 225 5.00 -2.44 6.98
C ILE A 225 6.15 -3.44 7.09
N VAL A 226 5.87 -4.71 7.38
CA VAL A 226 6.92 -5.75 7.49
C VAL A 226 7.66 -5.92 6.17
N VAL A 227 6.93 -6.03 5.05
CA VAL A 227 7.52 -6.14 3.71
C VAL A 227 8.35 -4.90 3.38
N ASP A 228 7.83 -3.71 3.66
CA ASP A 228 8.50 -2.43 3.43
C ASP A 228 9.80 -2.33 4.21
N LEU A 229 9.81 -2.73 5.49
CA LEU A 229 11.02 -2.71 6.32
C LEU A 229 12.09 -3.65 5.75
N ILE A 230 11.71 -4.84 5.28
CA ILE A 230 12.64 -5.77 4.61
C ILE A 230 13.21 -5.12 3.35
N VAL A 231 12.36 -4.53 2.50
CA VAL A 231 12.79 -3.87 1.25
C VAL A 231 13.68 -2.66 1.54
N ILE A 232 13.40 -1.88 2.57
CA ILE A 232 14.24 -0.75 2.99
C ILE A 232 15.66 -1.22 3.30
N VAL A 233 15.82 -2.30 4.06
CA VAL A 233 17.13 -2.90 4.35
C VAL A 233 17.81 -3.34 3.07
N LEU A 234 17.10 -4.03 2.17
CA LEU A 234 17.66 -4.49 0.89
C LEU A 234 18.09 -3.31 -0.01
N LEU A 235 17.29 -2.25 -0.11
CA LEU A 235 17.60 -1.07 -0.90
C LEU A 235 18.81 -0.32 -0.33
N PHE A 236 18.89 -0.18 0.99
CA PHE A 236 20.03 0.46 1.65
C PHE A 236 21.34 -0.30 1.38
N LEU A 237 21.32 -1.63 1.49
CA LEU A 237 22.47 -2.48 1.16
C LEU A 237 22.85 -2.36 -0.32
N LEU A 238 21.87 -2.43 -1.21
CA LEU A 238 22.08 -2.32 -2.65
C LEU A 238 22.67 -0.96 -3.04
N GLU A 239 22.14 0.14 -2.50
CA GLU A 239 22.66 1.48 -2.74
C GLU A 239 24.10 1.63 -2.22
N THR A 240 24.38 1.10 -1.03
CA THR A 240 25.72 1.15 -0.43
C THR A 240 26.73 0.39 -1.27
N VAL A 241 26.41 -0.85 -1.66
CA VAL A 241 27.29 -1.69 -2.47
C VAL A 241 27.48 -1.09 -3.87
N ALA A 242 26.41 -0.68 -4.54
CA ALA A 242 26.49 -0.05 -5.85
C ALA A 242 27.30 1.28 -5.80
N GLY A 243 27.13 2.06 -4.74
CA GLY A 243 27.86 3.32 -4.57
C GLY A 243 29.36 3.11 -4.35
N LEU A 244 29.73 2.06 -3.61
CA LEU A 244 31.13 1.65 -3.44
C LEU A 244 31.74 1.16 -4.76
N LEU A 245 31.03 0.31 -5.50
CA LEU A 245 31.51 -0.26 -6.76
C LEU A 245 31.62 0.77 -7.89
N LEU A 246 30.69 1.73 -7.95
CA LEU A 246 30.63 2.73 -9.01
C LEU A 246 31.34 4.04 -8.67
N GLY A 247 31.83 4.21 -7.44
CA GLY A 247 32.51 5.43 -6.98
C GLY A 247 31.64 6.69 -7.00
N ARG A 248 30.31 6.54 -6.96
CA ARG A 248 29.33 7.65 -6.99
C ARG A 248 28.23 7.42 -5.96
N ARG A 249 27.60 8.50 -5.49
CA ARG A 249 26.48 8.44 -4.53
C ARG A 249 25.28 9.22 -5.08
N VAL A 250 24.08 8.80 -4.70
CA VAL A 250 22.86 9.54 -5.01
C VAL A 250 22.74 10.69 -4.02
N ASN A 251 22.58 11.92 -4.53
CA ASN A 251 22.24 13.06 -3.68
C ASN A 251 20.73 13.28 -3.76
N TYR A 252 20.02 12.79 -2.76
CA TYR A 252 18.63 13.10 -2.54
C TYR A 252 18.56 14.52 -1.96
N GLY A 253 18.56 15.54 -2.84
CA GLY A 253 18.47 16.94 -2.44
C GLY A 253 17.38 17.15 -1.39
N ARG A 254 17.73 17.81 -0.28
CA ARG A 254 16.80 18.13 0.81
C ARG A 254 15.85 19.25 0.41
#